data_AF-A0A2S8UJD4-F1
#
_entry.id   AF-A0A2S8UJD4-F1
#
_cell.length_a   1.000
_cell.length_b   1.000
_cell.length_c   1.000
_cell.angle_alpha   90.00
_cell.angle_beta   90.00
_cell.angle_gamma   90.00
#
_symmetry.space_group_name_H-M   'P 1'
#
loop_
_entity.id
_entity.type
_entity.pdbx_description
1 polymer ?
#
loop_
_entity_poly.entity_id
_entity_poly.type
_entity_poly.pdbx_seq_one_letter_code
_entity_poly.pdbx_strand_id
1 'polypeptide(L)'
;SVIDGIAFQTNILALNAAVEAARAGEQGKGFAVVAGEVRSLAQRSAQAAKEIKGLIEDSVTKVGAGSQQVERAGATMQEIVASVKRVTDIMGEISAASEEQSSGIDQVNRAVSQMDEVTQQNAALVEEAAAAAGSLQDQAHRLAEAVAVFKINAGEVIEVPAHQLGGYAAPTLTQG
;
A
#
# COMPACT_ATOMS: atom_id res chain seq x y z
N SER A 1 -1.41 16.08 59.87
CA SER A 1 -0.18 16.73 59.37
C SER A 1 0.63 17.20 60.57
N VAL A 2 1.96 17.22 60.50
CA VAL A 2 2.82 17.71 61.59
C VAL A 2 2.43 19.14 62.00
N ILE A 3 2.07 20.00 61.04
CA ILE A 3 1.67 21.39 61.30
C ILE A 3 0.35 21.48 62.06
N ASP A 4 -0.64 20.65 61.71
CA ASP A 4 -1.94 20.58 62.41
C ASP A 4 -1.75 20.06 63.85
N GLY A 5 -0.85 19.09 64.04
CA GLY A 5 -0.45 18.60 65.37
C GLY A 5 0.25 19.68 66.21
N ILE A 6 1.16 20.45 65.62
CA ILE A 6 1.82 21.59 66.29
C ILE A 6 0.78 22.65 66.67
N ALA A 7 -0.12 23.02 65.75
CA ALA A 7 -1.18 24.00 66.00
C ALA A 7 -2.11 23.53 67.15
N PHE A 8 -2.47 22.26 67.20
CA PHE A 8 -3.24 21.69 68.31
C PHE A 8 -2.49 21.77 69.64
N GLN A 9 -1.22 21.38 69.67
CA GLN A 9 -0.38 21.48 70.88
C GLN A 9 -0.23 22.94 71.35
N THR A 10 0.03 23.88 70.44
CA THR A 10 0.12 25.32 70.74
C THR A 10 -1.20 25.86 71.29
N ASN A 11 -2.35 25.41 70.77
CA ASN A 11 -3.67 25.78 71.28
C ASN A 11 -3.90 25.27 72.72
N ILE A 12 -3.45 24.05 73.05
CA ILE A 12 -3.51 23.51 74.42
C ILE A 12 -2.58 24.27 75.37
N LEU A 13 -1.35 24.58 74.93
CA LEU A 13 -0.40 25.39 75.69
C LEU A 13 -0.95 26.80 76.00
N ALA A 14 -1.57 27.45 75.01
CA ALA A 14 -2.19 28.75 75.16
C ALA A 14 -3.38 28.72 76.12
N LEU A 15 -4.17 27.66 76.10
CA LEU A 15 -5.26 27.46 77.06
C LEU A 15 -4.74 27.33 78.49
N ASN A 16 -3.69 26.51 78.71
CA ASN A 16 -3.07 26.36 80.02
C ASN A 16 -2.49 27.69 80.53
N ALA A 17 -1.86 28.47 79.65
CA ALA A 17 -1.34 29.81 79.98
C ALA A 17 -2.47 30.79 80.37
N ALA A 18 -3.62 30.74 79.69
CA ALA A 18 -4.77 31.57 80.04
C ALA A 18 -5.37 31.20 81.41
N VAL A 19 -5.40 29.91 81.76
CA VAL A 19 -5.86 29.43 83.07
C VAL A 19 -4.93 29.91 84.18
N GLU A 20 -3.60 29.81 83.99
CA GLU A 20 -2.65 30.25 85.00
C GLU A 20 -2.63 31.79 85.15
N ALA A 21 -2.82 32.52 84.04
CA ALA A 21 -3.00 33.97 84.07
C ALA A 21 -4.26 34.39 84.87
N ALA A 22 -5.36 33.66 84.75
CA ALA A 22 -6.56 33.90 85.55
C ALA A 22 -6.32 33.63 87.04
N ARG A 23 -5.50 32.61 87.36
CA ARG A 23 -5.12 32.26 88.73
C ARG A 23 -4.24 33.32 89.41
N ALA A 24 -3.42 34.03 88.64
CA ALA A 24 -2.57 35.13 89.11
C ALA A 24 -3.31 36.46 89.33
N GLY A 25 -4.62 36.54 89.00
CA GLY A 25 -5.45 37.72 89.23
C GLY A 25 -4.98 38.95 88.43
N GLU A 26 -4.91 40.12 89.07
CA GLU A 26 -4.53 41.39 88.43
C GLU A 26 -3.13 41.36 87.78
N GLN A 27 -2.19 40.59 88.34
CA GLN A 27 -0.84 40.47 87.80
C GLN A 27 -0.78 39.64 86.51
N GLY A 28 -1.80 38.81 86.25
CA GLY A 28 -1.88 37.93 85.08
C GLY A 28 -2.50 38.56 83.84
N LYS A 29 -3.04 39.79 83.92
CA LYS A 29 -3.79 40.42 82.81
C LYS A 29 -3.00 40.51 81.50
N GLY A 30 -1.71 40.87 81.56
CA GLY A 30 -0.85 40.92 80.37
C GLY A 30 -0.61 39.53 79.76
N PHE A 31 -0.39 38.51 80.60
CA PHE A 31 -0.23 37.12 80.16
C PHE A 31 -1.52 36.56 79.55
N ALA A 32 -2.69 36.93 80.07
CA ALA A 32 -3.97 36.48 79.53
C ALA A 32 -4.21 36.96 78.09
N VAL A 33 -3.80 38.20 77.75
CA VAL A 33 -3.89 38.73 76.39
C VAL A 33 -2.98 37.97 75.44
N VAL A 34 -1.72 37.76 75.82
CA VAL A 34 -0.76 37.00 75.01
C VAL A 34 -1.24 35.56 74.79
N ALA A 35 -1.77 34.91 75.82
CA ALA A 35 -2.35 33.57 75.71
C ALA A 35 -3.53 33.53 74.72
N GLY A 36 -4.40 34.55 74.73
CA GLY A 36 -5.48 34.70 73.75
C GLY A 36 -4.97 34.83 72.31
N GLU A 37 -3.94 35.67 72.11
CA GLU A 37 -3.33 35.89 70.79
C GLU A 37 -2.67 34.62 70.24
N VAL A 38 -1.92 33.89 71.09
CA VAL A 38 -1.28 32.61 70.73
C VAL A 38 -2.34 31.56 70.38
N ARG A 39 -3.46 31.52 71.13
CA ARG A 39 -4.58 30.62 70.84
C ARG A 39 -5.21 30.92 69.48
N SER A 40 -5.48 32.20 69.21
CA SER A 40 -6.03 32.66 67.93
C SER A 40 -5.10 32.31 66.77
N LEU A 41 -3.79 32.52 66.92
CA LEU A 41 -2.80 32.17 65.91
C LEU A 41 -2.74 30.65 65.67
N ALA A 42 -2.80 29.84 66.73
CA ALA A 42 -2.85 28.38 66.64
C ALA A 42 -4.09 27.89 65.87
N GLN A 43 -5.27 28.45 66.16
CA GLN A 43 -6.50 28.12 65.43
C GLN A 43 -6.43 28.52 63.96
N ARG A 44 -5.90 29.71 63.65
CA ARG A 44 -5.67 30.15 62.26
C ARG A 44 -4.70 29.23 61.52
N SER A 45 -3.63 28.80 62.18
CA SER A 45 -2.64 27.87 61.61
C SER A 45 -3.24 26.50 61.31
N ALA A 46 -4.06 25.95 62.21
CA ALA A 46 -4.78 24.70 62.00
C ALA A 46 -5.75 24.78 60.80
N GLN A 47 -6.50 25.89 60.69
CA GLN A 47 -7.41 26.11 59.56
C GLN A 47 -6.66 26.18 58.23
N ALA A 48 -5.59 26.97 58.16
CA ALA A 48 -4.75 27.06 56.96
C ALA A 48 -4.12 25.71 56.59
N ALA A 49 -3.65 24.93 57.58
CA ALA A 49 -3.12 23.59 57.34
C ALA A 49 -4.16 22.64 56.76
N LYS A 50 -5.44 22.75 57.18
CA LYS A 50 -6.54 21.96 56.66
C LYS A 50 -6.90 22.34 55.22
N GLU A 51 -6.91 23.62 54.89
CA GLU A 51 -7.14 24.12 53.53
C GLU A 51 -6.04 23.64 52.57
N ILE A 52 -4.76 23.76 52.98
CA ILE A 52 -3.63 23.25 52.21
C ILE A 52 -3.75 21.73 51.99
N LYS A 53 -4.16 20.97 53.01
CA LYS A 53 -4.38 19.53 52.88
C LYS A 53 -5.43 19.23 51.79
N GLY A 54 -6.55 19.95 51.79
CA GLY A 54 -7.60 19.80 50.78
C GLY A 54 -7.11 20.12 49.37
N LEU A 55 -6.33 21.20 49.20
CA LEU A 55 -5.73 21.55 47.89
C LEU A 55 -4.73 20.48 47.40
N ILE A 56 -3.97 19.86 48.31
CA ILE A 56 -3.06 18.77 47.97
C ILE A 56 -3.85 17.52 47.56
N GLU A 57 -4.90 17.15 48.30
CA GLU A 57 -5.76 16.02 47.97
C GLU A 57 -6.37 16.18 46.57
N ASP A 58 -6.92 17.36 46.27
CA ASP A 58 -7.45 17.69 44.94
C ASP A 58 -6.37 17.64 43.85
N SER A 59 -5.17 18.16 44.13
CA SER A 59 -4.04 18.12 43.20
C SER A 59 -3.60 16.68 42.90
N VAL A 60 -3.55 15.80 43.90
CA VAL A 60 -3.22 14.38 43.72
C VAL A 60 -4.29 13.69 42.87
N THR A 61 -5.57 13.95 43.11
CA THR A 61 -6.66 13.42 42.29
C THR A 61 -6.54 13.87 40.83
N LYS A 62 -6.27 15.15 40.58
CA LYS A 62 -6.08 15.70 39.23
C LYS A 62 -4.87 15.12 38.51
N VAL A 63 -3.74 14.97 39.20
CA VAL A 63 -2.53 14.33 38.65
C VAL A 63 -2.81 12.86 38.31
N GLY A 64 -3.52 12.14 39.18
CA GLY A 64 -3.92 10.75 38.92
C GLY A 64 -4.80 10.62 37.67
N ALA A 65 -5.81 11.48 37.53
CA ALA A 65 -6.67 11.51 36.34
C ALA A 65 -5.87 11.87 35.07
N GLY A 66 -4.98 12.86 35.16
CA GLY A 66 -4.10 13.25 34.06
C GLY A 66 -3.16 12.13 33.63
N SER A 67 -2.59 11.39 34.59
CA SER A 67 -1.73 10.23 34.32
C SER A 67 -2.48 9.15 33.53
N GLN A 68 -3.72 8.85 33.90
CA GLN A 68 -4.54 7.87 33.18
C GLN A 68 -4.88 8.34 31.76
N GLN A 69 -5.10 9.64 31.57
CA GLN A 69 -5.39 10.21 30.26
C GLN A 69 -4.17 10.15 29.33
N VAL A 70 -2.97 10.43 29.86
CA VAL A 70 -1.70 10.29 29.15
C VAL A 70 -1.41 8.83 28.80
N GLU A 71 -1.69 7.88 29.69
CA GLU A 71 -1.54 6.45 29.42
C GLU A 71 -2.41 6.00 28.24
N ARG A 72 -3.68 6.41 28.21
CA ARG A 72 -4.59 6.13 27.09
C ARG A 72 -4.10 6.77 25.79
N ALA A 73 -3.67 8.03 25.83
CA ALA A 73 -3.09 8.69 24.66
C ALA A 73 -1.83 7.95 24.16
N GLY A 74 -0.99 7.46 25.07
CA GLY A 74 0.17 6.63 24.75
C GLY A 74 -0.21 5.34 24.01
N ALA A 75 -1.24 4.63 24.49
CA ALA A 75 -1.74 3.43 23.82
C ALA A 75 -2.27 3.72 22.40
N THR A 76 -3.06 4.78 22.23
CA THR A 76 -3.56 5.19 20.90
C THR A 76 -2.41 5.57 19.96
N MET A 77 -1.36 6.23 20.45
CA MET A 77 -0.18 6.53 19.63
C MET A 77 0.56 5.26 19.18
N GLN A 78 0.62 4.22 20.02
CA GLN A 78 1.19 2.93 19.63
C GLN A 78 0.35 2.25 18.53
N GLU A 79 -0.98 2.31 18.62
CA GLU A 79 -1.88 1.80 17.57
C GLU A 79 -1.69 2.55 16.24
N ILE A 80 -1.49 3.87 16.29
CA ILE A 80 -1.20 4.69 15.12
C ILE A 80 0.13 4.25 14.48
N VAL A 81 1.20 4.11 15.27
CA VAL A 81 2.51 3.66 14.76
C VAL A 81 2.41 2.27 14.11
N ALA A 82 1.68 1.34 14.74
CA ALA A 82 1.45 0.02 14.17
C ALA A 82 0.67 0.09 12.85
N SER A 83 -0.30 0.99 12.75
CA SER A 83 -1.10 1.20 11.54
C SER A 83 -0.29 1.82 10.41
N VAL A 84 0.54 2.81 10.70
CA VAL A 84 1.48 3.40 9.73
C VAL A 84 2.43 2.34 9.19
N LYS A 85 2.97 1.47 10.07
CA LYS A 85 3.84 0.37 9.63
C LYS A 85 3.14 -0.55 8.62
N ARG A 86 1.89 -0.96 8.89
CA ARG A 86 1.11 -1.79 7.95
C ARG A 86 0.91 -1.09 6.60
N VAL A 87 0.65 0.22 6.60
CA VAL A 87 0.53 0.98 5.35
C VAL A 87 1.85 0.98 4.57
N THR A 88 2.98 1.16 5.26
CA THR A 88 4.31 1.08 4.63
C THR A 88 4.57 -0.29 4.01
N ASP A 89 4.21 -1.38 4.71
CA ASP A 89 4.37 -2.74 4.20
C ASP A 89 3.52 -2.94 2.91
N ILE A 90 2.26 -2.48 2.91
CA ILE A 90 1.39 -2.52 1.72
C ILE A 90 1.97 -1.69 0.57
N MET A 91 2.53 -0.51 0.84
CA MET A 91 3.20 0.29 -0.21
C MET A 91 4.40 -0.46 -0.80
N GLY A 92 5.15 -1.20 0.02
CA GLY A 92 6.23 -2.08 -0.44
C GLY A 92 5.73 -3.17 -1.38
N GLU A 93 4.64 -3.86 -1.01
CA GLU A 93 4.02 -4.89 -1.86
C GLU A 93 3.48 -4.31 -3.18
N ILE A 94 2.83 -3.14 -3.14
CA ILE A 94 2.33 -2.45 -4.34
C ILE A 94 3.49 -2.05 -5.25
N SER A 95 4.60 -1.55 -4.70
CA SER A 95 5.77 -1.18 -5.49
C SER A 95 6.36 -2.40 -6.20
N ALA A 96 6.52 -3.53 -5.49
CA ALA A 96 7.00 -4.77 -6.08
C ALA A 96 6.07 -5.31 -7.18
N ALA A 97 4.74 -5.31 -6.92
CA ALA A 97 3.75 -5.71 -7.91
C ALA A 97 3.74 -4.78 -9.14
N SER A 98 3.98 -3.48 -8.94
CA SER A 98 4.05 -2.49 -10.03
C SER A 98 5.29 -2.72 -10.91
N GLU A 99 6.43 -3.06 -10.31
CA GLU A 99 7.64 -3.44 -11.07
C GLU A 99 7.42 -4.73 -11.89
N GLU A 100 6.79 -5.74 -11.30
CA GLU A 100 6.44 -6.98 -12.00
C GLU A 100 5.46 -6.72 -13.15
N GLN A 101 4.43 -5.92 -12.93
CA GLN A 101 3.49 -5.51 -13.97
C GLN A 101 4.18 -4.75 -15.10
N SER A 102 5.10 -3.84 -14.79
CA SER A 102 5.86 -3.10 -15.82
C SER A 102 6.67 -4.07 -16.69
N SER A 103 7.38 -5.01 -16.07
CA SER A 103 8.12 -6.06 -16.79
C SER A 103 7.21 -6.94 -17.65
N GLY A 104 6.03 -7.29 -17.12
CA GLY A 104 5.00 -8.02 -17.87
C GLY A 104 4.49 -7.25 -19.08
N ILE A 105 4.26 -5.94 -18.95
CA ILE A 105 3.84 -5.06 -20.05
C ILE A 105 4.93 -5.00 -21.14
N ASP A 106 6.21 -4.93 -20.77
CA ASP A 106 7.31 -4.96 -21.75
C ASP A 106 7.38 -6.29 -22.53
N GLN A 107 7.03 -7.40 -21.89
CA GLN A 107 6.90 -8.69 -22.57
C GLN A 107 5.71 -8.71 -23.53
N VAL A 108 4.55 -8.22 -23.10
CA VAL A 108 3.35 -8.11 -23.95
C VAL A 108 3.63 -7.21 -25.15
N ASN A 109 4.28 -6.07 -24.95
CA ASN A 109 4.61 -5.13 -26.03
C ASN A 109 5.51 -5.78 -27.10
N ARG A 110 6.51 -6.56 -26.68
CA ARG A 110 7.36 -7.33 -27.59
C ARG A 110 6.56 -8.39 -28.37
N ALA A 111 5.69 -9.13 -27.70
CA ALA A 111 4.85 -10.14 -28.35
C ALA A 111 3.90 -9.51 -29.39
N VAL A 112 3.28 -8.36 -29.06
CA VAL A 112 2.42 -7.62 -29.99
C VAL A 112 3.19 -7.10 -31.20
N SER A 113 4.41 -6.58 -30.98
CA SER A 113 5.27 -6.12 -32.09
C SER A 113 5.64 -7.27 -33.04
N GLN A 114 5.94 -8.45 -32.49
CA GLN A 114 6.22 -9.63 -33.30
C GLN A 114 4.98 -10.16 -34.03
N MET A 115 3.80 -10.10 -33.39
CA MET A 115 2.54 -10.42 -34.06
C MET A 115 2.25 -9.47 -35.22
N ASP A 116 2.56 -8.18 -35.07
CA ASP A 116 2.40 -7.20 -36.13
C ASP A 116 3.32 -7.51 -37.33
N GLU A 117 4.59 -7.84 -37.07
CA GLU A 117 5.54 -8.24 -38.11
C GLU A 117 5.05 -9.46 -38.92
N VAL A 118 4.59 -10.52 -38.23
CA VAL A 118 4.04 -11.72 -38.89
C VAL A 118 2.74 -11.39 -39.64
N THR A 119 1.92 -10.48 -39.10
CA THR A 119 0.69 -10.05 -39.77
C THR A 119 0.99 -9.29 -41.07
N GLN A 120 1.98 -8.41 -41.06
CA GLN A 120 2.45 -7.71 -42.26
C GLN A 120 3.06 -8.68 -43.27
N GLN A 121 3.87 -9.64 -42.82
CA GLN A 121 4.42 -10.68 -43.69
C GLN A 121 3.31 -11.52 -44.34
N ASN A 122 2.29 -11.90 -43.58
CA ASN A 122 1.14 -12.64 -44.12
C ASN A 122 0.39 -11.82 -45.17
N ALA A 123 0.22 -10.50 -44.96
CA ALA A 123 -0.39 -9.64 -45.97
C ALA A 123 0.43 -9.60 -47.27
N ALA A 124 1.76 -9.47 -47.18
CA ALA A 124 2.65 -9.51 -48.34
C ALA A 124 2.59 -10.85 -49.08
N LEU A 125 2.61 -11.97 -48.34
CA LEU A 125 2.46 -13.32 -48.92
C LEU A 125 1.12 -13.50 -49.64
N VAL A 126 0.04 -12.91 -49.11
CA VAL A 126 -1.28 -12.93 -49.77
C VAL A 126 -1.26 -12.13 -51.07
N GLU A 127 -0.60 -10.96 -51.10
CA GLU A 127 -0.42 -10.17 -52.33
C GLU A 127 0.39 -10.94 -53.38
N GLU A 128 1.51 -11.55 -52.97
CA GLU A 128 2.34 -12.38 -53.85
C GLU A 128 1.56 -13.59 -54.39
N ALA A 129 0.79 -14.27 -53.53
CA ALA A 129 -0.05 -15.40 -53.93
C ALA A 129 -1.14 -14.99 -54.91
N ALA A 130 -1.78 -13.82 -54.71
CA ALA A 130 -2.77 -13.28 -55.63
C ALA A 130 -2.14 -12.95 -57.00
N ALA A 131 -0.94 -12.36 -57.02
CA ALA A 131 -0.20 -12.09 -58.25
C ALA A 131 0.20 -13.37 -58.98
N ALA A 132 0.68 -14.39 -58.26
CA ALA A 132 1.02 -15.69 -58.81
C ALA A 132 -0.22 -16.40 -59.39
N ALA A 133 -1.35 -16.36 -58.69
CA ALA A 133 -2.62 -16.90 -59.17
C ALA A 133 -3.09 -16.20 -60.46
N GLY A 134 -2.95 -14.87 -60.55
CA GLY A 134 -3.23 -14.11 -61.77
C GLY A 134 -2.34 -14.51 -62.95
N SER A 135 -1.03 -14.65 -62.73
CA SER A 135 -0.08 -15.11 -63.76
C SER A 135 -0.39 -16.52 -64.25
N LEU A 136 -0.74 -17.44 -63.33
CA LEU A 136 -1.17 -18.80 -63.68
C LEU A 136 -2.48 -18.80 -64.49
N GLN A 137 -3.42 -17.92 -64.17
CA GLN A 137 -4.65 -17.74 -64.94
C GLN A 137 -4.35 -17.26 -66.37
N ASP A 138 -3.48 -16.26 -66.54
CA ASP A 138 -3.07 -15.75 -67.85
C ASP A 138 -2.36 -16.84 -68.69
N GLN A 139 -1.47 -17.61 -68.07
CA GLN A 139 -0.78 -18.73 -68.75
C GLN A 139 -1.77 -19.82 -69.19
N ALA A 140 -2.74 -20.17 -68.33
CA ALA A 140 -3.78 -21.12 -68.68
C ALA A 140 -4.65 -20.61 -69.86
N HIS A 141 -4.96 -19.31 -69.90
CA HIS A 141 -5.70 -18.71 -71.01
C HIS A 141 -4.92 -18.79 -72.33
N ARG A 142 -3.63 -18.42 -72.32
CA ARG A 142 -2.76 -18.52 -73.50
C ARG A 142 -2.60 -19.96 -74.01
N LEU A 143 -2.50 -20.93 -73.11
CA LEU A 143 -2.46 -22.36 -73.48
C LEU A 143 -3.77 -22.79 -74.14
N ALA A 144 -4.92 -22.36 -73.61
CA ALA A 144 -6.22 -22.65 -74.20
C ALA A 144 -6.36 -22.03 -75.61
N GLU A 145 -5.93 -20.78 -75.80
CA GLU A 145 -5.90 -20.12 -77.12
C GLU A 145 -4.99 -20.86 -78.12
N ALA A 146 -3.80 -21.26 -77.70
CA ALA A 146 -2.86 -22.01 -78.55
C ALA A 146 -3.45 -23.36 -79.00
N VAL A 147 -4.16 -24.06 -78.10
CA VAL A 147 -4.85 -25.32 -78.44
C VAL A 147 -6.03 -25.07 -79.38
N ALA A 148 -6.75 -23.95 -79.24
CA ALA A 148 -7.91 -23.62 -80.08
C ALA A 148 -7.57 -23.39 -81.56
N VAL A 149 -6.31 -23.07 -81.90
CA VAL A 149 -5.85 -22.96 -83.30
C VAL A 149 -5.86 -24.32 -84.01
N PHE A 150 -5.70 -25.43 -83.28
CA PHE A 150 -5.76 -26.76 -83.86
C PHE A 150 -7.18 -27.10 -84.26
N LYS A 151 -7.49 -26.98 -85.55
CA LYS A 151 -8.70 -27.53 -86.15
C LYS A 151 -8.60 -29.05 -86.17
N ILE A 152 -9.21 -29.69 -85.19
CA ILE A 152 -9.45 -31.12 -85.22
C ILE A 152 -10.71 -31.31 -86.07
N ASN A 153 -10.57 -31.85 -87.29
CA ASN A 153 -11.72 -32.32 -88.06
C ASN A 153 -12.36 -33.44 -87.25
N ALA A 154 -13.45 -33.12 -86.53
CA ALA A 154 -14.23 -34.09 -85.79
C ALA A 154 -14.91 -35.05 -86.78
N GLY A 155 -14.15 -36.03 -87.29
CA GLY A 155 -14.63 -37.03 -88.24
C GLY A 155 -13.63 -37.56 -89.26
N GLU A 156 -12.40 -37.05 -89.34
CA GLU A 156 -11.43 -37.56 -90.33
C GLU A 156 -10.36 -38.42 -89.65
N VAL A 157 -10.60 -39.74 -89.65
CA VAL A 157 -9.59 -40.73 -89.27
C VAL A 157 -8.55 -40.76 -90.38
N ILE A 158 -7.34 -40.26 -90.09
CA ILE A 158 -6.19 -40.44 -90.98
C ILE A 158 -5.73 -41.89 -90.81
N GLU A 159 -6.27 -42.80 -91.61
CA GLU A 159 -5.68 -44.13 -91.78
C GLU A 159 -4.39 -43.98 -92.58
N VAL A 160 -3.25 -44.21 -91.93
CA VAL A 160 -1.96 -44.34 -92.61
C VAL A 160 -1.79 -45.82 -93.00
N PRO A 161 -1.76 -46.17 -94.30
CA PRO A 161 -1.61 -47.56 -94.72
C PRO A 161 -0.22 -48.10 -94.36
N ALA A 162 -0.19 -49.31 -93.78
CA ALA A 162 0.97 -49.96 -93.17
C ALA A 162 2.10 -50.41 -94.14
N HIS A 163 2.23 -49.82 -95.33
CA HIS A 163 3.23 -50.27 -96.32
C HIS A 163 4.64 -49.65 -96.13
N GLN A 164 4.84 -48.58 -95.35
CA GLN A 164 6.16 -47.91 -95.29
C GLN A 164 6.94 -48.06 -93.96
N LEU A 165 6.91 -49.25 -93.34
CA LEU A 165 7.76 -49.61 -92.20
C LEU A 165 8.88 -50.59 -92.58
N GLY A 166 9.62 -50.29 -93.65
CA GLY A 166 10.76 -51.10 -94.09
C GLY A 166 12.01 -50.26 -94.24
N GLY A 167 12.66 -49.86 -93.13
CA GLY A 167 13.97 -49.22 -93.23
C GLY A 167 14.41 -48.32 -92.09
N TYR A 168 14.27 -48.74 -90.82
CA TYR A 168 15.04 -48.10 -89.74
C TYR A 168 15.84 -49.16 -88.99
N ALA A 169 17.17 -49.12 -89.21
CA ALA A 169 18.15 -49.92 -88.50
C ALA A 169 18.30 -49.41 -87.06
N ALA A 170 18.40 -50.34 -86.11
CA ALA A 170 18.59 -50.05 -84.70
C ALA A 170 19.97 -49.41 -84.43
N PRO A 171 20.06 -48.30 -83.68
CA PRO A 171 21.34 -47.76 -83.25
C PRO A 171 21.94 -48.60 -82.12
N THR A 172 23.24 -48.86 -82.26
CA THR A 172 24.10 -49.66 -81.39
C THR A 172 24.31 -49.02 -80.02
N LEU A 173 24.07 -49.80 -78.97
CA LEU A 173 24.46 -49.51 -77.58
C LEU A 173 25.99 -49.52 -77.47
N THR A 174 26.59 -48.37 -77.21
CA THR A 174 27.99 -48.27 -76.77
C THR A 174 28.02 -48.18 -75.25
N GLN A 175 28.55 -49.22 -74.62
CA GLN A 175 28.84 -49.27 -73.19
C GLN A 175 30.02 -48.35 -72.87
N GLY A 176 29.89 -47.60 -71.77
CA GLY A 176 30.96 -46.93 -71.03
C GLY A 176 30.54 -46.88 -69.56
#